data_AF-A0AAE5WNP0-F1
#
_entry.id   AF-A0AAE5WNP0-F1
#
_cell.length_a   1.000
_cell.length_b   1.000
_cell.length_c   1.000
_cell.angle_alpha   90.00
_cell.angle_beta   90.00
_cell.angle_gamma   90.00
#
_symmetry.space_group_name_H-M   'P 1'
#
loop_
_entity.id
_entity.type
_entity.pdbx_description
1 polymer ?
#
loop_
_entity_poly.entity_id
_entity_poly.type
_entity_poly.pdbx_seq_one_letter_code
_entity_poly.pdbx_strand_id
1 'polypeptide(L)'
;MFYQPARGNAEAIGLCALHTGDCAEVLPQLPTGSVDLVVTSPPYNIGKAYEKRAALDAYVDFQTGVINECVRLLGPDGSICWQVGNWVDNGEIVPLDSVVIPIFRALGMKIRSRVVWTFGHGMHCRRRLSGRHETIVWATKSDEYHFDLDSIRVPQKYPNKRHYKGPKMGQLSGNPLGKNPGDVWDISNVKNRHPEKTSHPCQFPEELVERLVKSLTKPGQKVLDPFAGAGTVGAVCNRLDRKSVLVERVPEYVDIIRERLGGPKAQARRPVSDVVALAPRMEDLFTVSVSNTTLAAIDPSTVSISGE
;
A
#
# COMPACT_ATOMS: atom_id res chain seq x y z
N MET A 1 -5.10 -24.56 14.80
CA MET A 1 -3.98 -25.37 14.27
C MET A 1 -2.79 -24.42 14.12
N PHE A 2 -1.82 -24.49 15.03
CA PHE A 2 -0.67 -23.58 15.05
C PHE A 2 0.24 -23.88 13.84
N TYR A 3 0.70 -22.82 13.16
CA TYR A 3 1.67 -22.93 12.06
C TYR A 3 3.01 -23.41 12.64
N GLN A 4 3.54 -24.54 12.16
CA GLN A 4 4.90 -24.98 12.46
C GLN A 4 5.82 -24.57 11.31
N PRO A 5 6.83 -23.71 11.53
CA PRO A 5 7.76 -23.31 10.48
C PRO A 5 8.58 -24.50 10.00
N ALA A 6 8.82 -24.55 8.69
CA ALA A 6 9.81 -25.46 8.10
C ALA A 6 11.21 -25.11 8.63
N ARG A 7 12.06 -26.12 8.80
CA ARG A 7 13.43 -26.06 9.34
C ARG A 7 14.17 -24.77 8.92
N GLY A 8 14.34 -23.87 9.88
CA GLY A 8 15.00 -22.56 9.76
C GLY A 8 14.61 -21.69 10.97
N ASN A 9 15.45 -20.72 11.35
CA ASN A 9 15.31 -19.83 12.53
C ASN A 9 14.09 -18.88 12.47
N ALA A 10 12.90 -19.37 12.11
CA ALA A 10 11.67 -18.56 12.05
C ALA A 10 10.95 -18.55 13.41
N GLU A 11 10.63 -17.34 13.87
CA GLU A 11 9.75 -17.11 15.01
C GLU A 11 8.28 -17.03 14.52
N ALA A 12 7.38 -17.76 15.18
CA ALA A 12 5.95 -17.71 14.85
C ALA A 12 5.24 -16.66 15.72
N ILE A 13 4.65 -15.65 15.10
CA ILE A 13 3.91 -14.56 15.77
C ILE A 13 2.52 -14.42 15.14
N GLY A 14 1.50 -15.01 15.77
CA GLY A 14 0.16 -15.10 15.18
C GLY A 14 0.15 -15.98 13.92
N LEU A 15 -0.24 -15.43 12.76
CA LEU A 15 -0.19 -16.11 11.45
C LEU A 15 1.09 -15.78 10.66
N CYS A 16 2.04 -15.07 11.28
CA CYS A 16 3.30 -14.66 10.69
C CYS A 16 4.44 -15.62 11.06
N ALA A 17 5.25 -15.98 10.08
CA ALA A 17 6.59 -16.54 10.26
C ALA A 17 7.62 -15.43 10.04
N LEU A 18 8.26 -14.98 11.11
CA LEU A 18 9.29 -13.94 11.09
C LEU A 18 10.69 -14.58 11.05
N HIS A 19 11.44 -14.29 10.00
CA HIS A 19 12.83 -14.69 9.85
C HIS A 19 13.75 -13.50 10.09
N THR A 20 14.64 -13.61 11.07
CA THR A 20 15.69 -12.62 11.30
C THR A 20 16.92 -12.97 10.46
N GLY A 21 17.29 -12.11 9.52
CA GLY A 21 18.46 -12.32 8.67
C GLY A 21 18.39 -11.60 7.33
N ASP A 22 19.45 -11.73 6.52
CA ASP A 22 19.46 -11.16 5.17
C ASP A 22 18.55 -11.98 4.24
N CYS A 23 17.75 -11.28 3.42
CA CYS A 23 16.88 -11.92 2.44
C CYS A 23 17.65 -12.82 1.45
N ALA A 24 18.89 -12.47 1.10
CA ALA A 24 19.72 -13.28 0.21
C ALA A 24 20.10 -14.65 0.82
N GLU A 25 20.11 -14.75 2.15
CA GLU A 25 20.40 -15.98 2.88
C GLU A 25 19.13 -16.76 3.22
N VAL A 26 18.05 -16.05 3.57
CA VAL A 26 16.79 -16.64 4.04
C VAL A 26 15.95 -17.19 2.88
N LEU A 27 15.77 -16.41 1.80
CA LEU A 27 14.87 -16.79 0.71
C LEU A 27 15.24 -18.13 0.05
N PRO A 28 16.54 -18.46 -0.20
CA PRO A 28 16.93 -19.76 -0.75
C PRO A 28 16.52 -20.96 0.11
N GLN A 29 16.34 -20.77 1.41
CA GLN A 29 15.93 -21.84 2.34
C GLN A 29 14.42 -22.11 2.30
N LEU A 30 13.63 -21.21 1.71
CA LEU A 30 12.18 -21.36 1.60
C LEU A 30 11.80 -22.28 0.41
N PRO A 31 10.78 -23.13 0.54
CA PRO A 31 10.40 -24.05 -0.53
C PRO A 31 9.88 -23.33 -1.77
N THR A 32 10.22 -23.84 -2.96
CA THR A 32 9.66 -23.37 -4.25
C THR A 32 8.13 -23.47 -4.23
N GLY A 33 7.43 -22.49 -4.79
CA GLY A 33 5.96 -22.49 -4.85
C GLY A 33 5.26 -22.40 -3.50
N SER A 34 5.94 -21.90 -2.46
CA SER A 34 5.41 -21.88 -1.09
C SER A 34 4.63 -20.63 -0.70
N VAL A 35 4.57 -19.60 -1.56
CA VAL A 35 3.86 -18.33 -1.32
C VAL A 35 2.93 -18.00 -2.48
N ASP A 36 1.85 -17.26 -2.19
CA ASP A 36 0.81 -16.91 -3.17
C ASP A 36 0.98 -15.45 -3.67
N LEU A 37 1.50 -14.58 -2.81
CA LEU A 37 1.71 -13.16 -3.11
C LEU A 37 3.02 -12.67 -2.49
N VAL A 38 3.76 -11.84 -3.21
CA VAL A 38 4.82 -11.00 -2.63
C VAL A 38 4.34 -9.55 -2.60
N VAL A 39 4.38 -8.91 -1.44
CA VAL A 39 4.14 -7.46 -1.30
C VAL A 39 5.32 -6.88 -0.56
N THR A 40 5.99 -5.89 -1.15
CA THR A 40 7.17 -5.31 -0.51
C THR A 40 7.53 -3.93 -1.05
N SER A 41 8.41 -3.26 -0.31
CA SER A 41 9.09 -2.01 -0.67
C SER A 41 10.58 -2.21 -0.40
N PRO A 42 11.40 -2.53 -1.43
CA PRO A 42 12.83 -2.75 -1.23
C PRO A 42 13.55 -1.45 -0.84
N PRO A 43 14.71 -1.55 -0.17
CA PRO A 43 15.55 -0.39 0.07
C PRO A 43 16.07 0.22 -1.25
N TYR A 44 15.99 1.54 -1.38
CA TYR A 44 16.45 2.29 -2.57
C TYR A 44 17.93 2.72 -2.49
N ASN A 45 18.74 2.09 -1.64
CA ASN A 45 20.13 2.49 -1.34
C ASN A 45 20.26 3.97 -0.93
N ILE A 46 19.60 4.35 0.18
CA ILE A 46 19.84 5.64 0.83
C ILE A 46 21.23 5.59 1.52
N GLY A 47 22.28 5.84 0.72
CA GLY A 47 23.60 6.27 1.17
C GLY A 47 24.58 5.19 1.66
N LYS A 48 25.54 4.83 0.81
CA LYS A 48 26.96 4.88 1.19
C LYS A 48 27.70 5.68 0.12
N ALA A 49 28.36 6.74 0.56
CA ALA A 49 29.34 7.46 -0.25
C ALA A 49 30.45 6.47 -0.66
N TYR A 50 31.07 6.73 -1.82
CA TYR A 50 32.12 5.92 -2.46
C TYR A 50 31.63 4.79 -3.36
N GLU A 51 31.17 5.14 -4.57
CA GLU A 51 31.72 4.66 -5.84
C GLU A 51 30.95 5.25 -7.05
N LYS A 52 31.68 5.92 -7.95
CA LYS A 52 31.13 6.85 -8.97
C LYS A 52 30.50 6.19 -10.22
N ARG A 53 30.19 4.89 -10.19
CA ARG A 53 29.50 4.18 -11.29
C ARG A 53 28.72 2.93 -10.86
N ALA A 54 28.93 2.42 -9.65
CA ALA A 54 28.39 1.14 -9.20
C ALA A 54 26.99 1.20 -8.54
N ALA A 55 26.47 2.38 -8.18
CA ALA A 55 25.31 2.45 -7.28
C ALA A 55 23.99 1.94 -7.91
N LEU A 56 23.72 2.30 -9.18
CA LEU A 56 22.51 1.84 -9.86
C LEU A 56 22.65 0.39 -10.34
N ASP A 57 23.81 0.02 -10.90
CA ASP A 57 24.06 -1.36 -11.34
C ASP A 57 24.02 -2.34 -10.16
N ALA A 58 24.64 -2.00 -9.02
CA ALA A 58 24.54 -2.81 -7.80
C ALA A 58 23.11 -2.89 -7.26
N TYR A 59 22.32 -1.82 -7.40
CA TYR A 59 20.89 -1.87 -7.10
C TYR A 59 20.17 -2.85 -8.03
N VAL A 60 20.41 -2.78 -9.34
CA VAL A 60 19.83 -3.70 -10.33
C VAL A 60 20.20 -5.14 -10.03
N ASP A 61 21.47 -5.43 -9.74
CA ASP A 61 21.94 -6.79 -9.41
C ASP A 61 21.29 -7.32 -8.15
N PHE A 62 21.23 -6.49 -7.10
CA PHE A 62 20.58 -6.83 -5.85
C PHE A 62 19.08 -7.12 -6.05
N GLN A 63 18.36 -6.22 -6.74
CA GLN A 63 16.95 -6.41 -7.06
C GLN A 63 16.74 -7.67 -7.91
N THR A 64 17.62 -7.93 -8.88
CA THR A 64 17.55 -9.12 -9.74
C THR A 64 17.66 -10.41 -8.94
N GLY A 65 18.63 -10.49 -8.02
CA GLY A 65 18.80 -11.66 -7.16
C GLY A 65 17.57 -11.93 -6.29
N VAL A 66 17.04 -10.90 -5.63
CA VAL A 66 15.87 -11.04 -4.75
C VAL A 66 14.59 -11.33 -5.54
N ILE A 67 14.36 -10.63 -6.65
CA ILE A 67 13.18 -10.87 -7.49
C ILE A 67 13.21 -12.29 -8.06
N ASN A 68 14.38 -12.79 -8.49
CA ASN A 68 14.52 -14.16 -8.97
C ASN A 68 14.09 -15.20 -7.91
N GLU A 69 14.54 -15.03 -6.66
CA GLU A 69 14.10 -15.88 -5.57
C GLU A 69 12.60 -15.74 -5.28
N CYS A 70 12.05 -14.51 -5.28
CA CYS A 70 10.62 -14.30 -5.14
C CYS A 70 9.80 -15.01 -6.24
N VAL A 71 10.25 -14.98 -7.49
CA VAL A 71 9.59 -15.68 -8.61
C VAL A 71 9.65 -17.21 -8.42
N ARG A 72 10.76 -17.75 -7.91
CA ARG A 72 10.87 -19.18 -7.54
C ARG A 72 9.88 -19.56 -6.44
N LEU A 73 9.75 -18.71 -5.42
CA LEU A 73 8.88 -18.97 -4.27
C LEU A 73 7.40 -18.89 -4.60
N LEU A 74 7.00 -18.14 -5.61
CA LEU A 74 5.59 -18.04 -6.00
C LEU A 74 5.02 -19.35 -6.56
N GLY A 75 3.79 -19.67 -6.16
CA GLY A 75 2.94 -20.64 -6.84
C GLY A 75 2.65 -20.25 -8.31
N PRO A 76 2.15 -21.18 -9.14
CA PRO A 76 1.91 -20.95 -10.57
C PRO A 76 0.89 -19.82 -10.87
N ASP A 77 0.00 -19.54 -9.92
CA ASP A 77 -1.01 -18.48 -9.97
C ASP A 77 -0.63 -17.22 -9.17
N GLY A 78 0.63 -17.16 -8.72
CA GLY A 78 1.12 -16.14 -7.81
C GLY A 78 1.38 -14.76 -8.43
N SER A 79 1.34 -13.74 -7.58
CA SER A 79 1.57 -12.33 -7.92
C SER A 79 2.73 -11.70 -7.14
N ILE A 80 3.39 -10.69 -7.73
CA ILE A 80 4.33 -9.79 -7.05
C ILE A 80 3.81 -8.36 -7.16
N CYS A 81 3.86 -7.63 -6.04
CA CYS A 81 3.62 -6.21 -5.93
C CYS A 81 4.85 -5.54 -5.36
N TRP A 82 5.61 -4.90 -6.25
CA TRP A 82 6.92 -4.33 -5.96
C TRP A 82 6.85 -2.81 -5.91
N GLN A 83 6.85 -2.25 -4.71
CA GLN A 83 6.67 -0.82 -4.49
C GLN A 83 8.01 -0.08 -4.59
N VAL A 84 8.14 0.80 -5.58
CA VAL A 84 9.35 1.55 -5.85
C VAL A 84 9.08 3.04 -6.05
N GLY A 85 9.99 3.86 -5.56
CA GLY A 85 9.97 5.31 -5.73
C GLY A 85 10.86 5.78 -6.88
N ASN A 86 11.55 6.88 -6.63
CA ASN A 86 12.50 7.46 -7.57
C ASN A 86 13.89 7.46 -6.95
N TRP A 87 14.89 7.16 -7.77
CA TRP A 87 16.29 7.44 -7.46
C TRP A 87 16.67 8.79 -8.07
N VAL A 88 17.45 9.59 -7.34
CA VAL A 88 17.89 10.90 -7.80
C VAL A 88 19.41 10.93 -7.74
N ASP A 89 20.03 11.08 -8.90
CA ASP A 89 21.48 11.20 -9.04
C ASP A 89 21.82 12.44 -9.86
N ASN A 90 22.70 13.29 -9.32
CA ASN A 90 23.13 14.53 -9.96
C ASN A 90 22.01 15.41 -10.59
N GLY A 91 20.81 15.40 -9.99
CA GLY A 91 19.64 16.15 -10.46
C GLY A 91 18.75 15.42 -11.49
N GLU A 92 19.19 14.28 -12.01
CA GLU A 92 18.37 13.37 -12.82
C GLU A 92 17.44 12.55 -11.92
N ILE A 93 16.21 12.32 -12.39
CA ILE A 93 15.27 11.39 -11.75
C ILE A 93 15.30 10.09 -12.56
N VAL A 94 15.62 8.99 -11.90
CA VAL A 94 15.45 7.65 -12.44
C VAL A 94 14.23 7.01 -11.76
N PRO A 95 13.11 6.84 -12.48
CA PRO A 95 11.96 6.09 -11.98
C PRO A 95 12.36 4.63 -11.81
N LEU A 96 12.36 4.13 -10.58
CA LEU A 96 12.87 2.78 -10.30
C LEU A 96 11.96 1.68 -10.87
N ASP A 97 10.70 2.00 -11.16
CA ASP A 97 9.80 1.11 -11.89
C ASP A 97 10.27 0.85 -13.33
N SER A 98 10.87 1.84 -14.00
CA SER A 98 11.50 1.66 -15.32
C SER A 98 12.72 0.71 -15.28
N VAL A 99 13.33 0.56 -14.10
CA VAL A 99 14.50 -0.29 -13.86
C VAL A 99 14.09 -1.72 -13.50
N VAL A 100 13.07 -1.91 -12.65
CA VAL A 100 12.65 -3.25 -12.20
C VAL A 100 11.73 -3.98 -13.18
N ILE A 101 10.96 -3.26 -14.01
CA ILE A 101 10.06 -3.89 -15.01
C ILE A 101 10.81 -4.81 -15.99
N PRO A 102 11.97 -4.41 -16.57
CA PRO A 102 12.78 -5.30 -17.38
C PRO A 102 13.20 -6.60 -16.67
N ILE A 103 13.54 -6.53 -15.37
CA ILE A 103 13.91 -7.70 -14.56
C ILE A 103 12.75 -8.69 -14.50
N PHE A 104 11.54 -8.22 -14.15
CA PHE A 104 10.34 -9.06 -14.14
C PHE A 104 10.08 -9.73 -15.49
N ARG A 105 10.19 -8.97 -16.59
CA ARG A 105 9.98 -9.50 -17.95
C ARG A 105 11.01 -10.55 -18.35
N ALA A 106 12.28 -10.35 -17.98
CA ALA A 106 13.35 -11.30 -18.24
C ALA A 106 13.11 -12.64 -17.51
N LEU A 107 12.46 -12.61 -16.35
CA LEU A 107 12.03 -13.79 -15.58
C LEU A 107 10.68 -14.37 -16.04
N GLY A 108 10.13 -13.90 -17.17
CA GLY A 108 8.88 -14.41 -17.74
C GLY A 108 7.60 -13.91 -17.04
N MET A 109 7.70 -12.98 -16.09
CA MET A 109 6.54 -12.42 -15.41
C MET A 109 5.77 -11.44 -16.32
N LYS A 110 4.45 -11.40 -16.17
CA LYS A 110 3.56 -10.50 -16.92
C LYS A 110 3.19 -9.29 -16.08
N ILE A 111 3.58 -8.10 -16.52
CA ILE A 111 3.17 -6.84 -15.88
C ILE A 111 1.68 -6.60 -16.14
N ARG A 112 0.88 -6.49 -15.07
CA ARG A 112 -0.57 -6.25 -15.15
C ARG A 112 -0.93 -4.79 -14.98
N SER A 113 -0.25 -4.11 -14.07
CA SER A 113 -0.45 -2.68 -13.85
C SER A 113 0.78 -2.02 -13.23
N ARG A 114 0.93 -0.73 -13.50
CA ARG A 114 1.77 0.19 -12.72
C ARG A 114 0.83 1.02 -11.88
N VAL A 115 0.62 0.61 -10.64
CA VAL A 115 -0.25 1.34 -9.72
C VAL A 115 0.50 2.57 -9.22
N VAL A 116 -0.01 3.76 -9.52
CA VAL A 116 0.52 5.03 -9.04
C VAL A 116 -0.11 5.34 -7.68
N TRP A 117 0.68 5.20 -6.62
CA TRP A 117 0.28 5.62 -5.28
C TRP A 117 0.61 7.10 -5.09
N THR A 118 -0.41 7.94 -5.00
CA THR A 118 -0.26 9.39 -4.82
C THR A 118 -0.43 9.80 -3.36
N PHE A 119 0.29 10.83 -2.94
CA PHE A 119 0.17 11.44 -1.62
C PHE A 119 0.34 12.96 -1.68
N GLY A 120 -0.46 13.69 -0.91
CA GLY A 120 -0.53 15.17 -0.98
C GLY A 120 0.69 15.92 -0.42
N HIS A 121 1.51 15.29 0.42
CA HIS A 121 2.55 15.98 1.21
C HIS A 121 3.94 15.38 1.00
N GLY A 122 4.94 16.25 0.81
CA GLY A 122 6.35 15.84 0.64
C GLY A 122 7.29 17.03 0.42
N MET A 123 8.58 16.74 0.27
CA MET A 123 9.59 17.77 0.01
C MET A 123 9.29 18.54 -1.28
N HIS A 124 9.62 19.83 -1.28
CA HIS A 124 9.47 20.71 -2.44
C HIS A 124 10.77 20.82 -3.22
N CYS A 125 10.67 20.74 -4.53
CA CYS A 125 11.77 20.94 -5.45
C CYS A 125 11.69 22.33 -6.08
N ARG A 126 12.84 23.00 -6.27
CA ARG A 126 12.93 24.32 -6.92
C ARG A 126 13.20 24.24 -8.42
N ARG A 127 13.95 23.23 -8.86
CA ARG A 127 14.42 23.08 -10.26
C ARG A 127 13.66 22.01 -11.06
N ARG A 128 12.58 21.47 -10.50
CA ARG A 128 11.72 20.43 -11.10
C ARG A 128 10.41 20.32 -10.33
N LEU A 129 9.43 19.61 -10.90
CA LEU A 129 8.20 19.27 -10.20
C LEU A 129 8.50 18.40 -8.97
N SER A 130 7.76 18.65 -7.90
CA SER A 130 7.92 17.92 -6.64
C SER A 130 7.29 16.53 -6.78
N GLY A 131 8.00 15.48 -6.39
CA GLY A 131 7.47 14.12 -6.41
C GLY A 131 6.28 13.98 -5.46
N ARG A 132 5.17 13.44 -5.95
CA ARG A 132 3.92 13.24 -5.19
C ARG A 132 3.32 11.86 -5.40
N HIS A 133 4.13 10.94 -5.92
CA HIS A 133 3.74 9.56 -6.09
C HIS A 133 4.94 8.64 -6.05
N GLU A 134 4.63 7.39 -5.74
CA GLU A 134 5.48 6.23 -5.95
C GLU A 134 4.67 5.18 -6.72
N THR A 135 5.33 4.13 -7.20
CA THR A 135 4.70 3.14 -8.08
C THR A 135 4.76 1.74 -7.46
N ILE A 136 3.69 0.97 -7.57
CA ILE A 136 3.72 -0.48 -7.36
C ILE A 136 3.67 -1.15 -8.71
N VAL A 137 4.72 -1.91 -9.02
CA VAL A 137 4.73 -2.79 -10.19
C VAL A 137 4.01 -4.07 -9.80
N TRP A 138 2.82 -4.31 -10.37
CA TRP A 138 2.10 -5.56 -10.21
C TRP A 138 2.41 -6.50 -11.38
N ALA A 139 3.01 -7.65 -11.08
CA ALA A 139 3.36 -8.69 -12.03
C ALA A 139 2.78 -10.05 -11.61
N THR A 140 2.43 -10.90 -12.58
CA THR A 140 1.92 -12.25 -12.34
C THR A 140 2.77 -13.31 -13.03
N LYS A 141 2.83 -14.51 -12.45
CA LYS A 141 3.61 -15.63 -13.00
C LYS A 141 2.98 -16.26 -14.24
N SER A 142 1.66 -16.18 -14.37
CA SER A 142 0.90 -16.69 -15.51
C SER A 142 -0.32 -15.81 -15.83
N ASP A 143 -1.14 -16.22 -16.80
CA ASP A 143 -2.48 -15.62 -17.05
C ASP A 143 -3.56 -16.18 -16.12
N GLU A 144 -3.29 -17.30 -15.46
CA GLU A 144 -4.17 -17.89 -14.46
C GLU A 144 -3.75 -17.38 -13.10
N TYR A 145 -4.31 -16.26 -12.66
CA TYR A 145 -4.01 -15.66 -11.36
C TYR A 145 -5.29 -15.24 -10.63
N HIS A 146 -5.23 -15.20 -9.30
CA HIS A 146 -6.34 -14.70 -8.51
C HIS A 146 -6.43 -13.18 -8.57
N PHE A 147 -7.60 -12.65 -8.93
CA PHE A 147 -7.91 -11.22 -8.83
C PHE A 147 -9.38 -10.99 -8.43
N ASP A 148 -9.61 -10.61 -7.17
CA ASP A 148 -10.92 -10.23 -6.65
C ASP A 148 -11.08 -8.70 -6.69
N LEU A 149 -11.56 -8.20 -7.84
CA LEU A 149 -11.87 -6.78 -8.02
C LEU A 149 -12.98 -6.30 -7.06
N ASP A 150 -13.95 -7.15 -6.76
CA ASP A 150 -15.13 -6.76 -5.99
C ASP A 150 -14.75 -6.41 -4.54
N SER A 151 -13.75 -7.09 -3.98
CA SER A 151 -13.20 -6.80 -2.65
C SER A 151 -12.53 -5.42 -2.49
N ILE A 152 -12.22 -4.74 -3.60
CA ILE A 152 -11.49 -3.46 -3.62
C ILE A 152 -12.22 -2.36 -4.40
N ARG A 153 -13.49 -2.56 -4.74
CA ARG A 153 -14.29 -1.52 -5.39
C ARG A 153 -14.40 -0.29 -4.49
N VAL A 154 -14.49 0.86 -5.15
CA VAL A 154 -14.70 2.15 -4.48
C VAL A 154 -16.06 2.73 -4.91
N PRO A 155 -16.66 3.63 -4.11
CA PRO A 155 -17.93 4.24 -4.45
C PRO A 155 -17.94 4.85 -5.87
N GLN A 156 -19.09 4.74 -6.54
CA GLN A 156 -19.26 5.40 -7.83
C GLN A 156 -19.37 6.92 -7.64
N LYS A 157 -18.86 7.68 -8.62
CA LYS A 157 -19.05 9.15 -8.63
C LYS A 157 -20.53 9.54 -8.67
N TYR A 158 -21.35 8.75 -9.37
CA TYR A 158 -22.79 8.94 -9.47
C TYR A 158 -23.48 7.63 -9.07
N PRO A 159 -23.73 7.41 -7.76
CA PRO A 159 -24.45 6.23 -7.29
C PRO A 159 -25.81 6.11 -7.99
N ASN A 160 -26.23 4.87 -8.27
CA ASN A 160 -27.53 4.57 -8.89
C ASN A 160 -27.75 5.15 -10.30
N LYS A 161 -26.70 5.61 -11.00
CA LYS A 161 -26.82 6.06 -12.38
C LYS A 161 -27.42 4.93 -13.23
N ARG A 162 -28.56 5.21 -13.88
CA ARG A 162 -29.24 4.27 -14.76
C ARG A 162 -28.95 4.58 -16.22
N HIS A 163 -29.05 3.58 -17.08
CA HIS A 163 -29.00 3.79 -18.52
C HIS A 163 -30.15 4.71 -18.94
N TYR A 164 -29.83 5.78 -19.66
CA TYR A 164 -30.81 6.79 -20.09
C TYR A 164 -31.57 6.38 -21.35
N LYS A 165 -30.97 5.55 -22.22
CA LYS A 165 -31.54 5.06 -23.48
C LYS A 165 -31.09 3.64 -23.78
N GLY A 166 -31.76 3.00 -24.74
CA GLY A 166 -31.42 1.67 -25.26
C GLY A 166 -32.08 0.51 -24.48
N PRO A 167 -31.75 -0.75 -24.82
CA PRO A 167 -32.43 -1.94 -24.27
C PRO A 167 -32.33 -2.11 -22.75
N LYS A 168 -31.36 -1.45 -22.11
CA LYS A 168 -31.15 -1.47 -20.66
C LYS A 168 -31.70 -0.23 -19.96
N MET A 169 -32.50 0.59 -20.63
CA MET A 169 -33.07 1.83 -20.06
C MET A 169 -33.71 1.54 -18.69
N GLY A 170 -33.39 2.38 -17.72
CA GLY A 170 -33.87 2.20 -16.35
C GLY A 170 -33.10 1.16 -15.53
N GLN A 171 -32.19 0.36 -16.10
CA GLN A 171 -31.29 -0.51 -15.31
C GLN A 171 -30.05 0.25 -14.83
N LEU A 172 -29.42 -0.21 -13.75
CA LEU A 172 -28.16 0.36 -13.24
C LEU A 172 -27.07 0.26 -14.32
N SER A 173 -26.39 1.38 -14.55
CA SER A 173 -25.33 1.48 -15.56
C SER A 173 -23.93 1.15 -15.04
N GLY A 174 -23.79 1.00 -13.72
CA GLY A 174 -22.54 0.56 -13.10
C GLY A 174 -22.76 -0.55 -12.09
N ASN A 175 -21.68 -1.20 -11.67
CA ASN A 175 -21.74 -2.30 -10.73
C ASN A 175 -22.24 -1.82 -9.35
N PRO A 176 -23.23 -2.51 -8.73
CA PRO A 176 -23.79 -2.14 -7.42
C PRO A 176 -22.75 -2.07 -6.29
N LEU A 177 -21.69 -2.86 -6.36
CA LEU A 177 -20.60 -2.89 -5.38
C LEU A 177 -19.61 -1.72 -5.53
N GLY A 178 -19.76 -0.89 -6.56
CA GLY A 178 -18.89 0.26 -6.84
C GLY A 178 -18.10 0.15 -8.14
N LYS A 179 -17.25 1.14 -8.41
CA LYS A 179 -16.37 1.15 -9.58
C LYS A 179 -15.04 0.47 -9.29
N ASN A 180 -14.35 0.05 -10.36
CA ASN A 180 -12.93 -0.31 -10.27
C ASN A 180 -12.15 0.90 -9.70
N PRO A 181 -11.29 0.72 -8.69
CA PRO A 181 -10.50 1.82 -8.12
C PRO A 181 -9.56 2.48 -9.14
N GLY A 182 -9.30 1.84 -10.28
CA GLY A 182 -8.28 2.23 -11.22
C GLY A 182 -6.89 1.88 -10.70
N ASP A 183 -5.87 2.40 -11.37
CA ASP A 183 -4.45 2.23 -11.04
C ASP A 183 -3.82 3.50 -10.47
N VAL A 184 -4.61 4.52 -10.11
CA VAL A 184 -4.13 5.70 -9.39
C VAL A 184 -4.80 5.74 -8.02
N TRP A 185 -4.02 5.51 -6.97
CA TRP A 185 -4.52 5.37 -5.61
C TRP A 185 -4.07 6.53 -4.74
N ASP A 186 -5.04 7.34 -4.32
CA ASP A 186 -4.84 8.40 -3.34
C ASP A 186 -4.93 7.82 -1.93
N ILE A 187 -3.77 7.56 -1.32
CA ILE A 187 -3.64 6.98 0.02
C ILE A 187 -2.61 7.82 0.77
N SER A 188 -2.95 8.26 1.98
CA SER A 188 -2.04 9.09 2.78
C SER A 188 -0.80 8.32 3.22
N ASN A 189 0.35 9.00 3.28
CA ASN A 189 1.60 8.40 3.75
C ASN A 189 1.68 8.34 5.29
N VAL A 190 2.44 7.38 5.82
CA VAL A 190 2.60 7.20 7.27
C VAL A 190 3.65 8.21 7.79
N LYS A 191 3.18 9.36 8.28
CA LYS A 191 4.01 10.45 8.85
C LYS A 191 3.91 10.51 10.37
N ASN A 192 4.64 11.45 10.98
CA ASN A 192 4.60 11.69 12.42
C ASN A 192 3.15 11.93 12.88
N ARG A 193 2.77 11.30 14.00
CA ARG A 193 1.39 11.25 14.55
C ARG A 193 0.37 10.44 13.74
N HIS A 194 0.75 9.81 12.63
CA HIS A 194 -0.15 8.86 11.97
C HIS A 194 -0.42 7.68 12.93
N PRO A 195 -1.67 7.18 13.06
CA PRO A 195 -1.99 6.12 14.02
C PRO A 195 -1.14 4.86 13.83
N GLU A 196 -0.77 4.55 12.59
CA GLU A 196 0.05 3.39 12.21
C GLU A 196 1.56 3.61 12.37
N LYS A 197 2.01 4.83 12.71
CA LYS A 197 3.44 5.17 12.70
C LYS A 197 4.18 4.41 13.80
N THR A 198 5.16 3.62 13.40
CA THR A 198 6.20 3.05 14.27
C THR A 198 7.48 3.90 14.21
N SER A 199 8.51 3.51 14.95
CA SER A 199 9.85 4.12 14.87
C SER A 199 10.55 3.88 13.53
N HIS A 200 10.04 2.99 12.67
CA HIS A 200 10.59 2.75 11.33
C HIS A 200 10.47 4.00 10.44
N PRO A 201 11.54 4.43 9.74
CA PRO A 201 11.55 5.70 9.02
C PRO A 201 10.63 5.71 7.79
N CYS A 202 10.62 4.61 7.04
CA CYS A 202 9.98 4.50 5.72
C CYS A 202 8.90 3.41 5.71
N GLN A 203 7.87 3.57 6.53
CA GLN A 203 6.74 2.63 6.58
C GLN A 203 5.70 3.00 5.50
N PHE A 204 5.30 2.04 4.65
CA PHE A 204 4.16 2.22 3.76
C PHE A 204 2.82 1.97 4.49
N PRO A 205 1.70 2.56 4.03
CA PRO A 205 0.41 2.49 4.72
C PRO A 205 -0.22 1.10 4.70
N GLU A 206 -0.92 0.71 5.75
CA GLU A 206 -1.67 -0.55 5.79
C GLU A 206 -2.76 -0.60 4.71
N GLU A 207 -3.41 0.52 4.39
CA GLU A 207 -4.46 0.57 3.35
C GLU A 207 -3.95 0.12 1.97
N LEU A 208 -2.70 0.47 1.64
CA LEU A 208 -2.05 0.09 0.39
C LEU A 208 -1.94 -1.43 0.29
N VAL A 209 -1.43 -2.06 1.35
CA VAL A 209 -1.26 -3.51 1.45
C VAL A 209 -2.60 -4.22 1.51
N GLU A 210 -3.55 -3.68 2.28
CA GLU A 210 -4.87 -4.28 2.45
C GLU A 210 -5.59 -4.40 1.11
N ARG A 211 -5.48 -3.39 0.25
CA ARG A 211 -6.03 -3.45 -1.11
C ARG A 211 -5.36 -4.54 -1.96
N LEU A 212 -4.04 -4.66 -1.89
CA LEU A 212 -3.29 -5.70 -2.61
C LEU A 212 -3.64 -7.10 -2.10
N VAL A 213 -3.64 -7.32 -0.78
CA VAL A 213 -3.92 -8.61 -0.17
C VAL A 213 -5.36 -9.04 -0.42
N LYS A 214 -6.34 -8.14 -0.30
CA LYS A 214 -7.75 -8.45 -0.59
C LYS A 214 -7.96 -8.87 -2.04
N SER A 215 -7.36 -8.16 -2.98
CA SER A 215 -7.56 -8.42 -4.40
C SER A 215 -6.72 -9.57 -4.94
N LEU A 216 -5.56 -9.88 -4.36
CA LEU A 216 -4.60 -10.86 -4.92
C LEU A 216 -4.44 -12.12 -4.07
N THR A 217 -5.19 -12.27 -2.98
CA THR A 217 -5.20 -13.50 -2.18
C THR A 217 -6.59 -13.91 -1.69
N LYS A 218 -6.77 -15.22 -1.52
CA LYS A 218 -7.87 -15.84 -0.77
C LYS A 218 -7.52 -15.95 0.72
N PRO A 219 -8.50 -16.05 1.62
CA PRO A 219 -8.24 -16.35 3.04
C PRO A 219 -7.34 -17.59 3.21
N GLY A 220 -6.42 -17.54 4.16
CA GLY A 220 -5.45 -18.62 4.45
C GLY A 220 -4.24 -18.69 3.53
N GLN A 221 -4.23 -17.99 2.38
CA GLN A 221 -3.07 -17.88 1.50
C GLN A 221 -1.93 -17.08 2.17
N LYS A 222 -0.72 -17.25 1.65
CA LYS A 222 0.53 -16.81 2.26
C LYS A 222 1.16 -15.66 1.48
N VAL A 223 1.44 -14.57 2.19
CA VAL A 223 2.06 -13.35 1.66
C VAL A 223 3.51 -13.25 2.15
N LEU A 224 4.45 -13.01 1.24
CA LEU A 224 5.86 -12.79 1.56
C LEU A 224 6.20 -11.29 1.48
N ASP A 225 6.96 -10.82 2.47
CA ASP A 225 7.69 -9.55 2.42
C ASP A 225 9.18 -9.82 2.75
N PRO A 226 10.10 -9.77 1.75
CA PRO A 226 11.52 -9.96 1.97
C PRO A 226 12.21 -8.75 2.65
N PHE A 227 11.51 -7.63 2.82
CA PHE A 227 12.01 -6.38 3.40
C PHE A 227 11.01 -5.84 4.42
N ALA A 228 10.74 -6.64 5.46
CA ALA A 228 9.55 -6.48 6.29
C ALA A 228 9.48 -5.16 7.06
N GLY A 229 10.63 -4.54 7.40
CA GLY A 229 10.71 -3.24 8.05
C GLY A 229 9.82 -3.16 9.29
N ALA A 230 8.75 -2.36 9.21
CA ALA A 230 7.79 -2.19 10.31
C ALA A 230 6.74 -3.31 10.46
N GLY A 231 6.82 -4.38 9.67
CA GLY A 231 5.88 -5.51 9.71
C GLY A 231 4.49 -5.22 9.18
N THR A 232 4.35 -4.24 8.27
CA THR A 232 3.03 -3.78 7.78
C THR A 232 2.28 -4.90 7.07
N VAL A 233 2.98 -5.70 6.25
CA VAL A 233 2.40 -6.87 5.58
C VAL A 233 1.88 -7.89 6.59
N GLY A 234 2.65 -8.22 7.63
CA GLY A 234 2.23 -9.15 8.67
C GLY A 234 1.01 -8.66 9.45
N ALA A 235 0.95 -7.37 9.78
CA ALA A 235 -0.17 -6.77 10.52
C ALA A 235 -1.48 -6.87 9.73
N VAL A 236 -1.42 -6.56 8.42
CA VAL A 236 -2.56 -6.67 7.51
C VAL A 236 -2.96 -8.13 7.30
N CYS A 237 -1.99 -9.03 7.13
CA CYS A 237 -2.27 -10.46 6.98
C CYS A 237 -2.96 -11.05 8.21
N ASN A 238 -2.46 -10.74 9.42
CA ASN A 238 -3.09 -11.18 10.67
C ASN A 238 -4.54 -10.69 10.80
N ARG A 239 -4.84 -9.46 10.34
CA ARG A 239 -6.20 -8.89 10.34
C ARG A 239 -7.11 -9.55 9.31
N LEU A 240 -6.59 -9.85 8.13
CA LEU A 240 -7.36 -10.42 7.01
C LEU A 240 -7.37 -11.95 6.99
N ASP A 241 -6.87 -12.63 8.03
CA ASP A 241 -6.77 -14.09 8.07
C ASP A 241 -5.94 -14.67 6.91
N ARG A 242 -4.81 -14.03 6.61
CA ARG A 242 -3.77 -14.52 5.70
C ARG A 242 -2.54 -14.92 6.51
N LYS A 243 -1.80 -15.91 6.01
CA LYS A 243 -0.48 -16.24 6.54
C LYS A 243 0.53 -15.24 6.00
N SER A 244 1.60 -14.97 6.73
CA SER A 244 2.70 -14.14 6.23
C SER A 244 4.07 -14.74 6.51
N VAL A 245 5.02 -14.43 5.65
CA VAL A 245 6.45 -14.67 5.85
C VAL A 245 7.13 -13.32 5.77
N LEU A 246 7.77 -12.91 6.85
CA LEU A 246 8.48 -11.65 6.95
C LEU A 246 9.97 -11.93 7.10
N VAL A 247 10.80 -11.24 6.32
CA VAL A 247 12.26 -11.28 6.48
C VAL A 247 12.74 -9.88 6.83
N GLU A 248 13.50 -9.78 7.93
CA GLU A 248 14.11 -8.53 8.38
C GLU A 248 15.47 -8.79 9.00
N ARG A 249 16.47 -7.99 8.66
CA ARG A 249 17.85 -8.17 9.13
C ARG A 249 18.23 -7.22 10.26
N VAL A 250 17.55 -6.08 10.37
CA VAL A 250 17.83 -5.03 11.35
C VAL A 250 17.15 -5.40 12.67
N PRO A 251 17.89 -5.72 13.75
CA PRO A 251 17.31 -6.19 15.00
C PRO A 251 16.25 -5.25 15.58
N GLU A 252 16.47 -3.94 15.48
CA GLU A 252 15.53 -2.92 15.95
C GLU A 252 14.18 -2.98 15.21
N TYR A 253 14.19 -3.35 13.92
CA TYR A 253 12.98 -3.51 13.12
C TYR A 253 12.29 -4.84 13.41
N VAL A 254 13.05 -5.89 13.69
CA VAL A 254 12.51 -7.17 14.20
C VAL A 254 11.72 -6.94 15.50
N ASP A 255 12.25 -6.14 16.42
CA ASP A 255 11.54 -5.83 17.68
C ASP A 255 10.25 -5.02 17.45
N ILE A 256 10.24 -4.09 16.49
CA ILE A 256 9.00 -3.40 16.06
C ILE A 256 7.98 -4.41 15.54
N ILE A 257 8.41 -5.39 14.72
CA ILE A 257 7.53 -6.44 14.19
C ILE A 257 6.95 -7.26 15.35
N ARG A 258 7.78 -7.66 16.31
CA ARG A 258 7.33 -8.43 17.49
C ARG A 258 6.28 -7.68 18.29
N GLU A 259 6.54 -6.41 18.62
CA GLU A 259 5.59 -5.58 19.37
C GLU A 259 4.27 -5.42 18.58
N ARG A 260 4.38 -5.11 17.29
CA ARG A 260 3.22 -4.89 16.42
C ARG A 260 2.35 -6.12 16.23
N LEU A 261 2.95 -7.30 16.11
CA LEU A 261 2.25 -8.55 15.82
C LEU A 261 1.91 -9.38 17.07
N GLY A 262 2.66 -9.20 18.17
CA GLY A 262 2.53 -9.97 19.41
C GLY A 262 1.46 -9.46 20.39
N GLY A 263 0.91 -8.27 20.16
CA GLY A 263 -0.24 -7.75 20.91
C GLY A 263 -1.55 -8.50 20.60
N PRO A 264 -2.63 -8.28 21.38
CA PRO A 264 -3.97 -8.75 21.02
C PRO A 264 -4.29 -8.33 19.59
N LYS A 265 -4.99 -9.17 18.80
CA LYS A 265 -5.46 -8.80 17.45
C LYS A 265 -6.10 -7.42 17.54
N ALA A 266 -5.39 -6.38 17.10
CA ALA A 266 -5.91 -5.04 17.14
C ALA A 266 -7.19 -5.06 16.31
N GLN A 267 -8.32 -4.66 16.92
CA GLN A 267 -9.57 -4.51 16.18
C GLN A 267 -9.30 -3.65 14.96
N ALA A 268 -9.93 -3.99 13.83
CA ALA A 268 -9.78 -3.26 12.58
C ALA A 268 -9.85 -1.77 12.86
N ARG A 269 -8.71 -1.08 12.71
CA ARG A 269 -8.75 0.38 12.59
C ARG A 269 -9.56 0.63 11.34
N ARG A 270 -10.65 1.39 11.49
CA ARG A 270 -11.55 1.68 10.37
C ARG A 270 -10.70 2.13 9.18
N PRO A 271 -10.94 1.58 7.97
CA PRO A 271 -10.35 2.14 6.75
C PRO A 271 -10.46 3.66 6.78
N VAL A 272 -9.39 4.38 6.42
CA VAL A 272 -9.48 5.84 6.30
C VAL A 272 -10.56 6.24 5.28
N SER A 273 -10.85 5.36 4.31
CA SER A 273 -11.98 5.48 3.37
C SER A 273 -13.36 5.60 4.05
N ASP A 274 -13.55 5.03 5.24
CA ASP A 274 -14.81 5.12 5.99
C ASP A 274 -14.95 6.46 6.72
N VAL A 275 -13.85 7.20 6.90
CA VAL A 275 -13.84 8.52 7.54
C VAL A 275 -14.32 9.61 6.56
N VAL A 276 -14.07 9.42 5.26
CA VAL A 276 -14.47 10.37 4.19
C VAL A 276 -15.96 10.24 3.83
N ALA A 277 -16.62 9.15 4.23
CA ALA A 277 -18.06 8.94 3.98
C ALA A 277 -18.98 9.75 4.92
N LEU A 278 -18.44 10.46 5.92
CA LEU A 278 -19.18 11.36 6.81
C LEU A 278 -19.01 12.82 6.36
N ALA A 279 -19.32 13.12 5.11
CA ALA A 279 -19.81 14.47 4.82
C ALA A 279 -21.22 14.57 5.45
N PRO A 280 -21.53 15.60 6.26
CA PRO A 280 -22.88 15.76 6.79
C PRO A 280 -23.86 15.80 5.63
N ARG A 281 -25.02 15.12 5.78
CA ARG A 281 -26.08 15.22 4.77
C ARG A 281 -26.48 16.70 4.72
N MET A 282 -26.77 17.21 3.52
CA MET A 282 -27.23 18.59 3.33
C MET A 282 -28.51 18.90 4.15
N GLU A 283 -29.21 17.85 4.58
CA GLU A 283 -30.38 17.84 5.46
C GLU A 283 -30.04 18.23 6.92
N ASP A 284 -28.82 17.94 7.39
CA ASP A 284 -28.35 18.19 8.77
C ASP A 284 -27.91 19.66 8.98
N LEU A 285 -27.87 20.48 7.92
CA LEU A 285 -27.46 21.89 7.97
C LEU A 285 -28.63 22.88 8.16
N PHE A 286 -29.88 22.40 8.21
CA PHE A 286 -31.08 23.28 8.24
C PHE A 286 -31.90 23.26 9.53
N THR A 287 -31.51 22.51 10.56
CA THR A 287 -32.16 22.57 11.87
C THR A 287 -31.47 23.57 12.79
N VAL A 288 -31.60 24.86 12.48
CA VAL A 288 -31.46 25.91 13.49
C VAL A 288 -32.82 26.09 14.15
N SER A 289 -32.93 25.70 15.42
CA SER A 289 -34.12 25.93 16.23
C SER A 289 -34.33 27.43 16.40
N VAL A 290 -35.52 27.92 16.04
CA VAL A 290 -35.97 29.26 16.39
C VAL A 290 -36.31 29.27 17.88
N SER A 291 -35.46 29.87 18.70
CA SER A 291 -35.80 30.25 20.06
C SER A 291 -36.00 31.77 20.13
N ASN A 292 -37.22 32.16 20.51
CA ASN A 292 -37.64 33.53 20.75
C ASN A 292 -36.67 34.26 21.69
N THR A 293 -36.05 35.33 21.24
CA THR A 293 -35.59 36.41 22.13
C THR A 293 -35.71 37.75 21.41
N THR A 294 -36.31 38.69 22.13
CA THR A 294 -36.74 40.04 21.81
C THR A 294 -35.81 40.87 20.93
N LEU A 295 -36.39 41.49 19.89
CA LEU A 295 -35.77 42.51 19.04
C LEU A 295 -35.41 43.77 19.83
N ALA A 296 -34.13 44.12 19.86
CA ALA A 296 -33.67 45.50 20.06
C ALA A 296 -33.02 45.96 18.75
N ALA A 297 -33.56 47.01 18.15
CA ALA A 297 -33.08 47.58 16.89
C ALA A 297 -31.68 48.19 17.07
N ILE A 298 -30.76 47.85 16.17
CA ILE A 298 -29.46 48.53 16.03
C ILE A 298 -29.55 49.43 14.80
N ASP A 299 -29.29 50.71 15.01
CA ASP A 299 -29.27 51.83 14.07
C ASP A 299 -28.13 51.67 13.03
N PRO A 300 -28.41 51.77 11.71
CA PRO A 300 -27.43 51.56 10.65
C PRO A 300 -26.45 52.74 10.41
N SER A 301 -26.32 53.72 11.30
CA SER A 301 -25.46 54.90 11.10
C SER A 301 -23.99 54.76 11.52
N THR A 302 -23.50 53.57 11.90
CA THR A 302 -22.11 53.39 12.38
C THR A 302 -21.32 52.34 11.57
N VAL A 303 -21.04 52.66 10.31
CA VAL A 303 -19.96 52.00 9.55
C VAL A 303 -18.99 53.07 9.09
N SER A 304 -17.82 53.14 9.74
CA SER A 304 -16.65 53.85 9.22
C SER A 304 -15.62 52.82 8.77
N ILE A 305 -15.18 52.97 7.52
CA ILE A 305 -14.11 52.19 6.90
C ILE A 305 -12.85 53.04 7.03
N SER A 306 -11.81 52.54 7.70
CA SER A 306 -10.45 53.05 7.56
C SER A 306 -9.52 51.90 7.24
N GLY A 307 -8.86 51.98 6.08
CA GLY A 307 -7.80 51.09 5.68
C GLY A 307 -6.45 51.49 6.25
N GLU A 308 -5.58 50.49 6.38
CA GLU A 308 -4.17 50.45 5.99
C GLU A 308 -3.75 48.96 5.92
#